data_AF-A0A1B7VFY0-F1
#
_entry.id   AF-A0A1B7VFY0-F1
#
_cell.length_a   1.000
_cell.length_b   1.000
_cell.length_c   1.000
_cell.angle_alpha   90.00
_cell.angle_beta   90.00
_cell.angle_gamma   90.00
#
_symmetry.space_group_name_H-M   'P 1'
#
loop_
_entity.id
_entity.type
_entity.pdbx_description
1 polymer ?
#
loop_
_entity_poly.entity_id
_entity_poly.type
_entity_poly.pdbx_seq_one_letter_code
_entity_poly.pdbx_strand_id
1 'polypeptide(L)'
;GLLPQIQRAQFELNRLLQIENIVGQHKVEVNANKNFTQTITVPKSRRENTKTGQYVTNCRKCNCTCHANCAFNDDSDKFRCSAMKYGGDPEKAYCSVCSGHCSWRDHVNNNFYYELYEEVEVITLQDLKSRFDTASANKTQAERILEGVNRDLEKECEKILTMTRQVQKSLYRLDEIALKPNPLTELDYYDLQIESLKSEKKLGWEERVAFYQEARKFAETLATAKGATNIDKKADEDIKAWAVKLISNLKQDRKSQNKLNTATLTSRQKNKQESETSVTDFLGETAKNIGDWLSGNNK
;
A
#
# COMPACT_ATOMS: atom_id res chain seq x y z
N GLY A 1 -0.08 -19.46 7.24
CA GLY A 1 -1.20 -19.50 6.28
C GLY A 1 -1.23 -18.21 5.50
N LEU A 2 -2.18 -18.04 4.58
CA LEU A 2 -2.22 -16.88 3.68
C LEU A 2 -2.60 -15.57 4.38
N LEU A 3 -3.44 -15.60 5.43
CA LEU A 3 -3.88 -14.37 6.13
C LEU A 3 -2.72 -13.49 6.66
N PRO A 4 -1.71 -14.02 7.37
CA PRO A 4 -0.53 -13.23 7.73
C PRO A 4 0.25 -12.66 6.54
N GLN A 5 0.24 -13.34 5.39
CA GLN A 5 0.93 -12.88 4.19
C GLN A 5 0.15 -11.74 3.51
N ILE A 6 -1.19 -11.85 3.51
CA ILE A 6 -2.09 -10.77 3.12
C ILE A 6 -1.84 -9.56 4.02
N GLN A 7 -1.83 -9.73 5.34
CA GLN A 7 -1.57 -8.64 6.29
C GLN A 7 -0.21 -7.96 6.05
N ARG A 8 0.84 -8.74 5.78
CA ARG A 8 2.17 -8.19 5.42
C ARG A 8 2.10 -7.33 4.16
N ALA A 9 1.46 -7.83 3.11
CA ALA A 9 1.30 -7.09 1.86
C ALA A 9 0.47 -5.81 2.05
N GLN A 10 -0.55 -5.86 2.92
CA GLN A 10 -1.35 -4.67 3.29
C GLN A 10 -0.53 -3.61 4.03
N PHE A 11 0.38 -4.01 4.93
CA PHE A 11 1.27 -3.07 5.60
C PHE A 11 2.30 -2.45 4.63
N GLU A 12 2.85 -3.23 3.70
CA GLU A 12 3.71 -2.71 2.64
C GLU A 12 2.95 -1.76 1.70
N LEU A 13 1.71 -2.10 1.33
CA LEU A 13 0.82 -1.22 0.57
C LEU A 13 0.64 0.12 1.30
N ASN A 14 0.36 0.10 2.61
CA ASN A 14 0.23 1.32 3.43
C ASN A 14 1.51 2.17 3.38
N ARG A 15 2.66 1.53 3.61
CA ARG A 15 3.98 2.19 3.57
C ARG A 15 4.24 2.86 2.23
N LEU A 16 3.95 2.18 1.13
CA LEU A 16 4.16 2.69 -0.22
C LEU A 16 3.22 3.85 -0.55
N LEU A 17 1.95 3.80 -0.13
CA LEU A 17 0.99 4.90 -0.31
C LEU A 17 1.45 6.17 0.42
N GLN A 18 1.95 6.04 1.66
CA GLN A 18 2.53 7.16 2.40
C GLN A 18 3.73 7.77 1.69
N ILE A 19 4.66 6.93 1.21
CA ILE A 19 5.84 7.39 0.46
C ILE A 19 5.42 8.10 -0.82
N GLU A 20 4.46 7.55 -1.55
CA GLU A 20 3.96 8.16 -2.78
C GLU A 20 3.38 9.55 -2.51
N ASN A 21 2.59 9.70 -1.43
CA ASN A 21 2.05 10.99 -1.01
C ASN A 21 3.16 11.98 -0.62
N ILE A 22 4.14 11.55 0.17
CA ILE A 22 5.29 12.37 0.58
C ILE A 22 6.05 12.88 -0.64
N VAL A 23 6.44 12.00 -1.57
CA VAL A 23 7.16 12.41 -2.78
C VAL A 23 6.28 13.30 -3.66
N GLY A 24 4.97 13.07 -3.66
CA GLY A 24 3.98 13.89 -4.34
C GLY A 24 3.89 15.32 -3.81
N GLN A 25 3.97 15.50 -2.49
CA GLN A 25 3.92 16.80 -1.81
C GLN A 25 5.26 17.54 -1.88
N HIS A 26 6.37 16.82 -1.78
CA HIS A 26 7.73 17.37 -1.74
C HIS A 26 8.46 17.34 -3.09
N LYS A 27 7.73 17.40 -4.22
CA LYS A 27 8.34 17.29 -5.56
C LYS A 27 9.43 18.32 -5.80
N VAL A 28 9.23 19.55 -5.34
CA VAL A 28 10.17 20.65 -5.56
C VAL A 28 11.47 20.39 -4.81
N GLU A 29 11.38 19.98 -3.55
CA GLU A 29 12.52 19.64 -2.70
C GLU A 29 13.27 18.41 -3.23
N VAL A 30 12.54 17.36 -3.62
CA VAL A 30 13.11 16.16 -4.24
C VAL A 30 13.87 16.51 -5.52
N ASN A 31 13.27 17.33 -6.40
CA ASN A 31 13.90 17.72 -7.68
C ASN A 31 15.08 18.68 -7.49
N ALA A 32 15.05 19.51 -6.45
CA ALA A 32 16.16 20.35 -6.05
C ALA A 32 17.25 19.58 -5.28
N ASN A 33 17.11 18.26 -5.10
CA ASN A 33 18.00 17.43 -4.30
C ASN A 33 18.21 17.97 -2.87
N LYS A 34 17.19 18.61 -2.31
CA LYS A 34 17.21 19.10 -0.93
C LYS A 34 16.90 17.94 0.01
N ASN A 35 17.78 17.70 0.96
CA ASN A 35 17.52 16.72 2.01
C ASN A 35 16.30 17.15 2.83
N PHE A 36 15.40 16.20 3.05
CA PHE A 36 14.26 16.34 3.95
C PHE A 36 14.05 15.02 4.68
N THR A 37 13.37 15.10 5.82
CA THR A 37 13.01 13.96 6.66
C THR A 37 11.50 13.89 6.79
N GLN A 38 10.93 12.70 6.73
CA GLN A 38 9.51 12.48 7.02
C GLN A 38 9.31 11.22 7.84
N THR A 39 8.28 11.19 8.66
CA THR A 39 7.87 10.01 9.42
C THR A 39 6.88 9.18 8.61
N ILE A 40 7.12 7.87 8.52
CA ILE A 40 6.19 6.92 7.93
C ILE A 40 5.99 5.71 8.83
N THR A 41 4.87 5.03 8.66
CA THR A 41 4.65 3.71 9.26
C THR A 41 5.27 2.63 8.39
N VAL A 42 6.09 1.77 8.98
CA VAL A 42 6.72 0.62 8.29
C VAL A 42 6.31 -0.70 8.93
N PRO A 43 6.17 -1.78 8.13
CA PRO A 43 6.00 -3.11 8.67
C PRO A 43 7.30 -3.61 9.31
N LYS A 44 7.15 -4.20 10.48
CA LYS A 44 8.19 -4.91 11.20
C LYS A 44 7.70 -6.30 11.58
N SER A 45 8.63 -7.14 11.98
CA SER A 45 8.31 -8.46 12.53
C SER A 45 9.14 -8.72 13.78
N ARG A 46 8.50 -9.26 14.82
CA ARG A 46 9.17 -9.77 16.02
C ARG A 46 8.84 -11.24 16.24
N ARG A 47 9.63 -11.91 17.06
CA ARG A 47 9.39 -13.31 17.45
C ARG A 47 8.57 -13.33 18.73
N GLU A 48 7.46 -14.04 18.71
CA GLU A 48 6.64 -14.28 19.89
C GLU A 48 6.63 -15.77 20.22
N ASN A 49 6.80 -16.09 21.49
CA ASN A 49 6.87 -17.48 21.94
C ASN A 49 5.53 -18.19 21.75
N THR A 50 5.59 -19.44 21.32
CA THR A 50 4.41 -20.29 21.17
C THR A 50 4.07 -20.96 22.50
N LYS A 51 2.84 -21.46 22.59
CA LYS A 51 2.47 -22.33 23.72
C LYS A 51 3.28 -23.63 23.66
N THR A 52 3.52 -24.22 24.83
CA THR A 52 4.20 -25.52 24.93
C THR A 52 3.45 -26.59 24.10
N GLY A 53 4.19 -27.41 23.36
CA GLY A 53 3.63 -28.48 22.54
C GLY A 53 3.10 -28.05 21.17
N GLN A 54 3.27 -26.78 20.78
CA GLN A 54 2.88 -26.27 19.46
C GLN A 54 4.08 -26.28 18.51
N TYR A 55 3.91 -26.86 17.31
CA TYR A 55 4.95 -26.86 16.28
C TYR A 55 4.67 -25.79 15.23
N VAL A 56 5.50 -24.74 15.19
CA VAL A 56 5.39 -23.66 14.22
C VAL A 56 6.42 -23.82 13.12
N THR A 57 5.97 -24.07 11.90
CA THR A 57 6.82 -24.10 10.71
C THR A 57 7.09 -22.69 10.20
N ASN A 58 8.34 -22.26 10.34
CA ASN A 58 8.86 -20.98 9.89
C ASN A 58 9.79 -21.15 8.68
N CYS A 59 9.80 -20.18 7.78
CA CYS A 59 10.78 -20.08 6.71
C CYS A 59 12.00 -19.29 7.18
N ARG A 60 13.19 -19.91 7.13
CA ARG A 60 14.46 -19.27 7.52
C ARG A 60 14.92 -18.19 6.54
N LYS A 61 14.56 -18.32 5.26
CA LYS A 61 14.88 -17.33 4.22
C LYS A 61 13.97 -16.11 4.27
N CYS A 62 12.67 -16.34 4.43
CA CYS A 62 11.67 -15.26 4.41
C CYS A 62 11.40 -14.63 5.79
N ASN A 63 11.89 -15.22 6.88
CA ASN A 63 11.60 -14.77 8.25
C ASN A 63 10.09 -14.59 8.49
N CYS A 64 9.32 -15.62 8.16
CA CYS A 64 7.87 -15.61 8.32
C CYS A 64 7.34 -16.97 8.78
N THR A 65 6.19 -16.96 9.44
CA THR A 65 5.47 -18.16 9.83
C THR A 65 4.59 -18.67 8.69
N CYS A 66 4.90 -19.87 8.20
CA CYS A 66 4.18 -20.51 7.11
C CYS A 66 3.01 -21.35 7.65
N HIS A 67 3.19 -22.03 8.79
CA HIS A 67 2.15 -22.81 9.43
C HIS A 67 2.31 -22.79 10.96
N ALA A 68 1.28 -22.35 11.68
CA ALA A 68 1.35 -22.15 13.13
C ALA A 68 1.05 -23.42 13.95
N ASN A 69 0.40 -24.44 13.38
CA ASN A 69 -0.02 -25.65 14.10
C ASN A 69 0.32 -26.90 13.27
N CYS A 70 1.60 -27.12 13.02
CA CYS A 70 2.04 -28.27 12.25
C CYS A 70 1.86 -29.57 13.03
N ALA A 71 1.26 -30.59 12.40
CA ALA A 71 1.14 -31.92 13.00
C ALA A 71 2.47 -32.69 13.03
N PHE A 72 3.42 -32.32 12.16
CA PHE A 72 4.72 -32.97 12.05
C PHE A 72 5.70 -32.29 13.01
N ASN A 73 6.29 -33.02 13.95
CA ASN A 73 7.24 -32.48 14.92
C ASN A 73 8.69 -32.53 14.40
N ASP A 74 9.04 -33.59 13.65
CA ASP A 74 10.35 -33.74 13.02
C ASP A 74 10.48 -32.80 11.81
N ASP A 75 11.64 -32.15 11.72
CA ASP A 75 12.00 -31.31 10.59
C ASP A 75 12.23 -32.13 9.31
N SER A 76 12.61 -33.41 9.42
CA SER A 76 12.79 -34.31 8.28
C SER A 76 11.49 -34.56 7.50
N ASP A 77 10.34 -34.48 8.18
CA ASP A 77 9.01 -34.69 7.61
C ASP A 77 8.36 -33.39 7.11
N LYS A 78 9.07 -32.25 7.12
CA LYS A 78 8.47 -30.94 6.82
C LYS A 78 7.98 -30.80 5.39
N PHE A 79 8.51 -31.58 4.46
CA PHE A 79 7.96 -31.65 3.12
C PHE A 79 6.47 -32.03 3.12
N ARG A 80 5.97 -32.73 4.15
CA ARG A 80 4.56 -33.12 4.31
C ARG A 80 3.67 -32.05 4.98
N CYS A 81 4.24 -30.95 5.44
CA CYS A 81 3.47 -29.87 6.07
C CYS A 81 2.39 -29.35 5.11
N SER A 82 1.21 -28.99 5.63
CA SER A 82 0.09 -28.46 4.84
C SER A 82 0.42 -27.16 4.10
N ALA A 83 1.47 -26.45 4.52
CA ALA A 83 1.99 -25.27 3.81
C ALA A 83 2.89 -25.63 2.61
N MET A 84 3.22 -26.91 2.40
CA MET A 84 4.04 -27.38 1.28
C MET A 84 3.14 -27.92 0.17
N LYS A 85 3.37 -27.43 -1.04
CA LYS A 85 2.85 -28.06 -2.25
C LYS A 85 3.74 -29.23 -2.64
N TYR A 86 3.16 -30.25 -3.27
CA TYR A 86 3.87 -31.48 -3.66
C TYR A 86 4.52 -32.23 -2.49
N GLY A 87 3.92 -32.17 -1.30
CA GLY A 87 4.47 -32.76 -0.08
C GLY A 87 4.56 -34.29 -0.02
N GLY A 88 4.32 -34.98 -1.13
CA GLY A 88 4.64 -36.40 -1.32
C GLY A 88 6.00 -36.66 -1.96
N ASP A 89 6.68 -35.62 -2.48
CA ASP A 89 7.99 -35.72 -3.14
C ASP A 89 8.94 -34.66 -2.54
N PRO A 90 9.90 -35.06 -1.68
CA PRO A 90 10.82 -34.12 -1.03
C PRO A 90 11.74 -33.40 -2.02
N GLU A 91 11.94 -33.89 -3.25
CA GLU A 91 12.74 -33.16 -4.24
C GLU A 91 11.97 -32.03 -4.92
N LYS A 92 10.63 -32.08 -4.90
CA LYS A 92 9.75 -31.06 -5.49
C LYS A 92 9.02 -30.21 -4.47
N ALA A 93 9.00 -30.59 -3.20
CA ALA A 93 8.21 -29.91 -2.20
C ALA A 93 8.70 -28.48 -1.93
N TYR A 94 7.77 -27.53 -2.04
CA TYR A 94 8.03 -26.11 -1.79
C TYR A 94 6.85 -25.45 -1.11
N CYS A 95 7.10 -24.36 -0.40
CA CYS A 95 6.07 -23.69 0.36
C CYS A 95 5.14 -22.87 -0.54
N SER A 96 3.83 -23.06 -0.37
CA SER A 96 2.79 -22.25 -1.03
C SER A 96 2.45 -20.97 -0.26
N VAL A 97 3.00 -20.79 0.94
CA VAL A 97 2.67 -19.67 1.84
C VAL A 97 3.70 -18.54 1.80
N CYS A 98 5.00 -18.84 1.92
CA CYS A 98 6.00 -17.77 1.90
C CYS A 98 6.14 -17.17 0.50
N SER A 99 6.38 -15.86 0.42
CA SER A 99 6.54 -15.12 -0.85
C SER A 99 7.64 -15.67 -1.76
N GLY A 100 8.69 -16.26 -1.18
CA GLY A 100 9.80 -16.83 -1.95
C GLY A 100 9.54 -18.23 -2.51
N HIS A 101 8.36 -18.83 -2.28
CA HIS A 101 8.05 -20.22 -2.60
C HIS A 101 9.20 -21.19 -2.25
N CYS A 102 9.81 -20.97 -1.09
CA CYS A 102 11.07 -21.61 -0.74
C CYS A 102 10.90 -23.13 -0.60
N SER A 103 11.99 -23.86 -0.84
CA SER A 103 12.02 -25.31 -0.64
C SER A 103 11.60 -25.65 0.79
N TRP A 104 10.96 -26.81 0.99
CA TRP A 104 10.65 -27.30 2.33
C TRP A 104 11.90 -27.36 3.23
N ARG A 105 13.10 -27.56 2.65
CA ARG A 105 14.39 -27.57 3.34
C ARG A 105 14.75 -26.24 3.99
N ASP A 106 14.18 -25.13 3.51
CA ASP A 106 14.36 -23.81 4.11
C ASP A 106 13.44 -23.58 5.32
N HIS A 107 12.60 -24.56 5.66
CA HIS A 107 11.61 -24.47 6.72
C HIS A 107 11.94 -25.38 7.89
N VAL A 108 11.73 -24.86 9.10
CA VAL A 108 12.01 -25.55 10.35
C VAL A 108 10.90 -25.29 11.36
N ASN A 109 10.75 -26.19 12.32
CA ASN A 109 9.97 -25.96 13.50
C ASN A 109 10.71 -25.05 14.48
N ASN A 110 10.03 -24.02 14.96
CA ASN A 110 10.49 -23.24 16.11
C ASN A 110 9.41 -23.13 17.18
N ASN A 111 9.82 -22.74 18.38
CA ASN A 111 8.97 -22.42 19.52
C ASN A 111 8.51 -20.95 19.52
N PHE A 112 8.53 -20.31 18.35
CA PHE A 112 8.07 -18.95 18.17
C PHE A 112 7.39 -18.78 16.81
N TYR A 113 6.48 -17.82 16.72
CA TYR A 113 5.95 -17.32 15.46
C TYR A 113 6.43 -15.90 15.19
N TYR A 114 6.42 -15.49 13.92
CA TYR A 114 6.68 -14.13 13.52
C TYR A 114 5.39 -13.32 13.62
N GLU A 115 5.32 -12.43 14.58
CA GLU A 115 4.24 -11.44 14.68
C GLU A 115 4.58 -10.23 13.83
N LEU A 116 3.61 -9.78 13.02
CA LEU A 116 3.71 -8.55 12.24
C LEU A 116 3.17 -7.38 13.06
N TYR A 117 3.90 -6.27 13.02
CA TYR A 117 3.46 -5.02 13.61
C TYR A 117 3.91 -3.83 12.76
N GLU A 118 3.38 -2.67 13.08
CA GLU A 118 3.69 -1.39 12.44
C GLU A 118 4.52 -0.55 13.42
N GLU A 119 5.57 0.10 12.93
CA GLU A 119 6.40 1.03 13.69
C GLU A 119 6.58 2.33 12.91
N VAL A 120 6.74 3.46 13.61
CA VAL A 120 7.02 4.75 12.97
C VAL A 120 8.53 4.90 12.79
N GLU A 121 8.97 5.14 11.56
CA GLU A 121 10.37 5.42 11.23
C GLU A 121 10.50 6.77 10.52
N VAL A 122 11.65 7.41 10.72
CA VAL A 122 12.05 8.58 9.93
C VAL A 122 12.74 8.10 8.67
N ILE A 123 12.24 8.52 7.51
CA ILE A 123 12.87 8.32 6.21
C ILE A 123 13.46 9.61 5.67
N THR A 124 14.53 9.48 4.89
CA THR A 124 15.20 10.57 4.19
C THR A 124 15.00 10.48 2.68
N LEU A 125 15.30 11.57 1.97
CA LEU A 125 15.40 11.55 0.51
C LEU A 125 16.41 10.49 0.01
N GLN A 126 17.52 10.27 0.72
CA GLN A 126 18.52 9.28 0.30
C GLN A 126 17.96 7.84 0.37
N ASP A 127 17.15 7.53 1.38
CA ASP A 127 16.48 6.22 1.49
C ASP A 127 15.51 5.99 0.32
N LEU A 128 14.76 7.04 -0.05
CA LEU A 128 13.85 7.01 -1.18
C LEU A 128 14.58 6.80 -2.50
N LYS A 129 15.71 7.49 -2.69
CA LYS A 129 16.55 7.33 -3.88
C LYS A 129 17.12 5.93 -3.99
N SER A 130 17.74 5.44 -2.92
CA SER A 130 18.40 4.14 -2.91
C SER A 130 17.44 3.00 -3.21
N ARG A 131 16.16 3.14 -2.83
CA ARG A 131 15.16 2.08 -3.03
C ARG A 131 14.37 2.22 -4.32
N PHE A 132 14.04 3.44 -4.74
CA PHE A 132 13.03 3.66 -5.78
C PHE A 132 13.50 4.46 -6.99
N ASP A 133 14.64 5.16 -6.96
CA ASP A 133 15.09 5.96 -8.11
C ASP A 133 15.43 5.02 -9.29
N THR A 134 14.59 5.04 -10.31
CA THR A 134 14.82 4.30 -11.55
C THR A 134 15.76 5.08 -12.44
N ALA A 135 16.80 4.46 -12.99
CA ALA A 135 17.63 5.10 -14.01
C ALA A 135 16.78 5.30 -15.29
N SER A 136 16.41 6.54 -15.59
CA SER A 136 15.59 6.88 -16.76
C SER A 136 15.96 8.26 -17.30
N ALA A 137 16.25 8.33 -18.60
CA ALA A 137 16.48 9.59 -19.29
C ALA A 137 15.16 10.38 -19.40
N ASN A 138 15.25 11.71 -19.39
CA ASN A 138 14.12 12.65 -19.58
C ASN A 138 13.05 12.65 -18.47
N LYS A 139 13.35 12.18 -17.26
CA LYS A 139 12.45 12.29 -16.09
C LYS A 139 13.12 13.04 -14.94
N THR A 140 12.34 13.87 -14.26
CA THR A 140 12.76 14.50 -13.00
C THR A 140 12.98 13.45 -11.92
N GLN A 141 13.75 13.77 -10.88
CA GLN A 141 14.03 12.81 -9.81
C GLN A 141 12.76 12.35 -9.08
N ALA A 142 11.84 13.27 -8.81
CA ALA A 142 10.55 12.94 -8.21
C ALA A 142 9.74 11.98 -9.08
N GLU A 143 9.75 12.14 -10.41
CA GLU A 143 9.05 11.24 -11.32
C GLU A 143 9.65 9.83 -11.34
N ARG A 144 10.98 9.70 -11.27
CA ARG A 144 11.66 8.39 -11.23
C ARG A 144 11.40 7.66 -9.92
N ILE A 145 11.46 8.36 -8.78
CA ILE A 145 11.09 7.81 -7.48
C ILE A 145 9.61 7.38 -7.48
N LEU A 146 8.70 8.24 -7.95
CA LEU A 146 7.26 7.90 -8.02
C LEU A 146 7.00 6.70 -8.93
N GLU A 147 7.73 6.55 -10.04
CA GLU A 147 7.62 5.38 -10.91
C GLU A 147 8.05 4.09 -10.17
N GLY A 148 9.16 4.15 -9.44
CA GLY A 148 9.62 3.03 -8.62
C GLY A 148 8.61 2.63 -7.54
N VAL A 149 8.07 3.61 -6.82
CA VAL A 149 7.03 3.40 -5.79
C VAL A 149 5.77 2.80 -6.39
N ASN A 150 5.31 3.33 -7.52
CA ASN A 150 4.11 2.86 -8.20
C ASN A 150 4.22 1.42 -8.72
N ARG A 151 5.39 1.07 -9.27
CA ARG A 151 5.66 -0.31 -9.69
C ARG A 151 5.60 -1.28 -8.50
N ASP A 152 6.06 -0.86 -7.32
CA ASP A 152 5.97 -1.71 -6.13
C ASP A 152 4.55 -1.73 -5.56
N LEU A 153 3.78 -0.63 -5.64
CA LEU A 153 2.35 -0.62 -5.31
C LEU A 153 1.58 -1.62 -6.17
N GLU A 154 1.79 -1.63 -7.49
CA GLU A 154 1.14 -2.56 -8.42
C GLU A 154 1.40 -4.03 -8.00
N LYS A 155 2.64 -4.36 -7.62
CA LYS A 155 2.99 -5.71 -7.15
C LYS A 155 2.29 -6.08 -5.85
N GLU A 156 2.21 -5.16 -4.88
CA GLU A 156 1.52 -5.46 -3.60
C GLU A 156 0.00 -5.58 -3.80
N CYS A 157 -0.61 -4.77 -4.66
CA CYS A 157 -2.01 -4.89 -5.07
C CYS A 157 -2.30 -6.28 -5.69
N GLU A 158 -1.46 -6.72 -6.63
CA GLU A 158 -1.56 -8.05 -7.24
C GLU A 158 -1.48 -9.15 -6.19
N LYS A 159 -0.47 -9.11 -5.31
CA LYS A 159 -0.29 -10.10 -4.23
C LYS A 159 -1.52 -10.20 -3.33
N ILE A 160 -2.05 -9.06 -2.87
CA ILE A 160 -3.21 -9.02 -1.98
C ILE A 160 -4.41 -9.68 -2.65
N LEU A 161 -4.73 -9.32 -3.90
CA LEU A 161 -5.87 -9.90 -4.60
C LEU A 161 -5.69 -11.38 -4.91
N THR A 162 -4.53 -11.81 -5.37
CA THR A 162 -4.26 -13.23 -5.65
C THR A 162 -4.42 -14.08 -4.39
N MET A 163 -3.84 -13.66 -3.27
CA MET A 163 -3.98 -14.39 -2.00
C MET A 163 -5.42 -14.34 -1.47
N THR A 164 -6.11 -13.21 -1.60
CA THR A 164 -7.51 -13.07 -1.19
C THR A 164 -8.39 -14.05 -1.98
N ARG A 165 -8.18 -14.17 -3.30
CA ARG A 165 -8.87 -15.18 -4.12
C ARG A 165 -8.56 -16.62 -3.73
N GLN A 166 -7.32 -16.93 -3.34
CA GLN A 166 -6.99 -18.27 -2.85
C GLN A 166 -7.72 -18.59 -1.54
N VAL A 167 -7.81 -17.61 -0.63
CA VAL A 167 -8.61 -17.74 0.60
C VAL A 167 -10.08 -17.96 0.24
N GLN A 168 -10.64 -17.16 -0.66
CA GLN A 168 -12.03 -17.29 -1.10
C GLN A 168 -12.33 -18.64 -1.75
N LYS A 169 -11.47 -19.13 -2.65
CA LYS A 169 -11.61 -20.48 -3.24
C LYS A 169 -11.63 -21.56 -2.17
N SER A 170 -10.78 -21.43 -1.15
CA SER A 170 -10.76 -22.35 -0.02
C SER A 170 -12.08 -22.26 0.77
N LEU A 171 -12.60 -21.06 1.02
CA LEU A 171 -13.89 -20.85 1.69
C LEU A 171 -15.07 -21.39 0.88
N TYR A 172 -15.12 -21.20 -0.44
CA TYR A 172 -16.15 -21.77 -1.30
C TYR A 172 -16.11 -23.30 -1.26
N ARG A 173 -14.92 -23.90 -1.32
CA ARG A 173 -14.79 -25.34 -1.21
C ARG A 173 -15.24 -25.86 0.16
N LEU A 174 -14.97 -25.10 1.23
CA LEU A 174 -15.46 -25.42 2.57
C LEU A 174 -16.99 -25.29 2.66
N ASP A 175 -17.58 -24.29 2.00
CA ASP A 175 -19.03 -24.08 1.94
C ASP A 175 -19.75 -25.23 1.21
N GLU A 176 -19.21 -25.70 0.07
CA GLU A 176 -19.74 -26.85 -0.68
C GLU A 176 -19.83 -28.13 0.16
N ILE A 177 -18.92 -28.31 1.12
CA ILE A 177 -18.87 -29.51 1.98
C ILE A 177 -19.52 -29.27 3.35
N ALA A 178 -19.87 -28.03 3.69
CA ALA A 178 -20.38 -27.70 5.00
C ALA A 178 -21.85 -28.10 5.12
N LEU A 179 -22.22 -28.68 6.28
CA LEU A 179 -23.61 -28.95 6.63
C LEU A 179 -24.42 -27.65 6.84
N LYS A 180 -23.73 -26.54 7.12
CA LYS A 180 -24.31 -25.21 7.30
C LYS A 180 -23.53 -24.22 6.45
N PRO A 181 -24.20 -23.41 5.62
CA PRO A 181 -23.51 -22.47 4.74
C PRO A 181 -22.73 -21.43 5.56
N ASN A 182 -21.59 -21.01 5.00
CA ASN A 182 -20.79 -19.92 5.53
C ASN A 182 -21.58 -18.61 5.37
N PRO A 183 -21.83 -17.86 6.47
CA PRO A 183 -22.59 -16.61 6.38
C PRO A 183 -21.83 -15.47 5.70
N LEU A 184 -20.51 -15.59 5.50
CA LEU A 184 -19.69 -14.53 4.91
C LEU A 184 -19.45 -14.76 3.42
N THR A 185 -20.00 -13.87 2.60
CA THR A 185 -19.75 -13.83 1.16
C THR A 185 -18.41 -13.18 0.83
N GLU A 186 -18.04 -13.27 -0.45
CA GLU A 186 -16.84 -12.63 -0.99
C GLU A 186 -16.81 -11.12 -0.74
N LEU A 187 -17.96 -10.46 -0.91
CA LEU A 187 -18.11 -9.01 -0.76
C LEU A 187 -18.08 -8.60 0.71
N ASP A 188 -18.65 -9.43 1.60
CA ASP A 188 -18.65 -9.17 3.05
C ASP A 188 -17.23 -9.09 3.62
N TYR A 189 -16.28 -9.85 3.07
CA TYR A 189 -14.87 -9.74 3.47
C TYR A 189 -14.32 -8.34 3.19
N TYR A 190 -14.56 -7.80 1.99
CA TYR A 190 -14.10 -6.45 1.65
C TYR A 190 -14.79 -5.39 2.51
N ASP A 191 -16.09 -5.56 2.78
CA ASP A 191 -16.86 -4.65 3.63
C ASP A 191 -16.32 -4.63 5.07
N LEU A 192 -16.00 -5.81 5.64
CA LEU A 192 -15.34 -5.91 6.94
C LEU A 192 -13.97 -5.22 6.97
N GLN A 193 -13.15 -5.38 5.92
CA GLN A 193 -11.86 -4.70 5.83
C GLN A 193 -12.01 -3.18 5.76
N ILE A 194 -12.97 -2.68 4.97
CA ILE A 194 -13.26 -1.25 4.85
C ILE A 194 -13.68 -0.67 6.22
N GLU A 195 -14.59 -1.33 6.92
CA GLU A 195 -15.06 -0.87 8.23
C GLU A 195 -13.95 -0.93 9.30
N SER A 196 -13.12 -1.98 9.31
CA SER A 196 -11.95 -2.05 10.19
C SER A 196 -11.02 -0.85 9.97
N LEU A 197 -10.68 -0.53 8.71
CA LEU A 197 -9.82 0.60 8.38
C LEU A 197 -10.41 1.95 8.79
N LYS A 198 -11.71 2.17 8.54
CA LYS A 198 -12.44 3.37 8.95
C LYS A 198 -12.48 3.53 10.48
N SER A 199 -12.50 2.42 11.22
CA SER A 199 -12.51 2.43 12.68
C SER A 199 -11.13 2.71 13.25
N GLU A 200 -10.07 2.12 12.69
CA GLU A 200 -8.69 2.25 13.17
C GLU A 200 -8.09 3.63 12.88
N LYS A 201 -8.46 4.26 11.75
CA LYS A 201 -8.01 5.60 11.31
C LYS A 201 -6.50 5.85 11.39
N LYS A 202 -5.70 4.79 11.25
CA LYS A 202 -4.24 4.89 11.20
C LYS A 202 -3.79 5.74 9.99
N LEU A 203 -2.59 6.31 10.04
CA LEU A 203 -2.02 7.08 8.93
C LEU A 203 -2.18 6.32 7.59
N GLY A 204 -2.62 7.03 6.53
CA GLY A 204 -2.89 6.43 5.22
C GLY A 204 -4.14 5.53 5.15
N TRP A 205 -5.09 5.66 6.09
CA TRP A 205 -6.31 4.83 6.08
C TRP A 205 -7.26 5.17 4.93
N GLU A 206 -7.34 6.43 4.50
CA GLU A 206 -8.26 6.87 3.43
C GLU A 206 -7.89 6.22 2.09
N GLU A 207 -6.61 6.22 1.73
CA GLU A 207 -6.11 5.57 0.53
C GLU A 207 -6.31 4.05 0.57
N ARG A 208 -6.15 3.43 1.74
CA ARG A 208 -6.45 2.01 1.93
C ARG A 208 -7.93 1.72 1.75
N VAL A 209 -8.81 2.53 2.32
CA VAL A 209 -10.27 2.39 2.12
C VAL A 209 -10.61 2.48 0.63
N ALA A 210 -10.04 3.46 -0.08
CA ALA A 210 -10.24 3.59 -1.53
C ALA A 210 -9.76 2.33 -2.29
N PHE A 211 -8.59 1.78 -1.92
CA PHE A 211 -8.11 0.51 -2.48
C PHE A 211 -9.12 -0.63 -2.29
N TYR A 212 -9.63 -0.83 -1.07
CA TYR A 212 -10.57 -1.93 -0.80
C TYR A 212 -11.94 -1.73 -1.44
N GLN A 213 -12.40 -0.49 -1.58
CA GLN A 213 -13.63 -0.18 -2.32
C GLN A 213 -13.50 -0.55 -3.80
N GLU A 214 -12.37 -0.25 -4.43
CA GLU A 214 -12.11 -0.63 -5.82
C GLU A 214 -11.90 -2.14 -5.96
N ALA A 215 -11.23 -2.78 -5.00
CA ALA A 215 -11.06 -4.24 -4.97
C ALA A 215 -12.41 -4.96 -4.86
N ARG A 216 -13.32 -4.44 -4.04
CA ARG A 216 -14.70 -4.93 -3.90
C ARG A 216 -15.48 -4.82 -5.20
N LYS A 217 -15.46 -3.65 -5.85
CA LYS A 217 -16.12 -3.47 -7.16
C LYS A 217 -15.58 -4.45 -8.19
N PHE A 218 -14.27 -4.64 -8.22
CA PHE A 218 -13.64 -5.61 -9.12
C PHE A 218 -14.08 -7.05 -8.82
N ALA A 219 -14.11 -7.45 -7.54
CA ALA A 219 -14.63 -8.74 -7.12
C ALA A 219 -16.08 -8.98 -7.59
N GLU A 220 -16.94 -7.97 -7.45
CA GLU A 220 -18.33 -8.02 -7.93
C GLU A 220 -18.43 -8.22 -9.46
N THR A 221 -17.58 -7.55 -10.24
CA THR A 221 -17.53 -7.74 -11.71
C THR A 221 -17.07 -9.14 -12.13
N LEU A 222 -16.23 -9.79 -11.32
CA LEU A 222 -15.76 -11.14 -11.59
C LEU A 222 -16.79 -12.19 -11.20
N ALA A 223 -17.49 -11.97 -10.09
CA ALA A 223 -18.56 -12.84 -9.63
C ALA A 223 -19.71 -12.91 -10.66
N THR A 224 -20.02 -11.79 -11.30
CA THR A 224 -21.06 -11.68 -12.35
C THR A 224 -20.64 -12.27 -13.71
N ALA A 225 -19.34 -12.46 -13.96
CA ALA A 225 -18.81 -13.00 -15.22
C ALA A 225 -18.71 -14.54 -15.28
N LYS A 226 -19.25 -15.28 -14.30
CA LYS A 226 -19.08 -16.75 -14.20
C LYS A 226 -19.86 -17.53 -15.27
N GLY A 227 -19.11 -18.18 -16.19
CA GLY A 227 -19.64 -19.15 -17.15
C GLY A 227 -18.62 -19.93 -18.01
N ALA A 228 -17.31 -19.94 -17.74
CA ALA A 228 -16.34 -20.60 -18.65
C ALA A 228 -15.17 -21.32 -17.95
N THR A 229 -14.82 -22.50 -18.44
CA THR A 229 -13.66 -23.32 -18.03
C THR A 229 -12.33 -22.75 -18.54
N ASN A 230 -11.79 -21.71 -17.91
CA ASN A 230 -10.35 -21.33 -17.92
C ASN A 230 -10.06 -20.19 -16.90
N ILE A 231 -10.86 -20.14 -15.82
CA ILE A 231 -11.03 -18.96 -14.96
C ILE A 231 -9.71 -18.49 -14.35
N ASP A 232 -8.83 -19.41 -13.94
CA ASP A 232 -7.68 -19.06 -13.10
C ASP A 232 -6.61 -18.24 -13.83
N LYS A 233 -6.25 -18.60 -15.07
CA LYS A 233 -5.24 -17.84 -15.84
C LYS A 233 -5.77 -16.49 -16.30
N LYS A 234 -7.01 -16.45 -16.80
CA LYS A 234 -7.66 -15.21 -17.23
C LYS A 234 -7.85 -14.27 -16.05
N ALA A 235 -8.23 -14.79 -14.90
CA ALA A 235 -8.44 -13.98 -13.72
C ALA A 235 -7.10 -13.43 -13.16
N ASP A 236 -5.97 -14.13 -13.29
CA ASP A 236 -4.65 -13.60 -12.93
C ASP A 236 -4.21 -12.45 -13.86
N GLU A 237 -4.45 -12.57 -15.17
CA GLU A 237 -4.25 -11.47 -16.13
C GLU A 237 -5.15 -10.27 -15.83
N ASP A 238 -6.42 -10.53 -15.50
CA ASP A 238 -7.38 -9.49 -15.12
C ASP A 238 -6.96 -8.78 -13.81
N ILE A 239 -6.38 -9.49 -12.83
CA ILE A 239 -5.81 -8.87 -11.60
C ILE A 239 -4.70 -7.89 -11.97
N LYS A 240 -3.76 -8.33 -12.81
CA LYS A 240 -2.62 -7.49 -13.21
C LYS A 240 -3.11 -6.23 -13.93
N ALA A 241 -4.03 -6.39 -14.87
CA ALA A 241 -4.63 -5.28 -15.60
C ALA A 241 -5.38 -4.32 -14.65
N TRP A 242 -6.14 -4.87 -13.69
CA TRP A 242 -6.82 -4.08 -12.66
C TRP A 242 -5.85 -3.30 -11.78
N ALA A 243 -4.76 -3.92 -11.30
CA ALA A 243 -3.79 -3.27 -10.44
C ALA A 243 -3.16 -2.06 -11.14
N VAL A 244 -2.75 -2.21 -12.40
CA VAL A 244 -2.23 -1.12 -13.24
C VAL A 244 -3.28 -0.01 -13.41
N LYS A 245 -4.54 -0.38 -13.69
CA LYS A 245 -5.64 0.58 -13.87
C LYS A 245 -5.95 1.35 -12.58
N LEU A 246 -5.99 0.68 -11.44
CA LEU A 246 -6.23 1.30 -10.14
C LEU A 246 -5.17 2.37 -9.85
N ILE A 247 -3.90 2.00 -10.00
CA ILE A 247 -2.79 2.92 -9.76
C ILE A 247 -2.81 4.09 -10.76
N SER A 248 -3.18 3.85 -12.02
CA SER A 248 -3.41 4.91 -13.00
C SER A 248 -4.52 5.89 -12.60
N ASN A 249 -5.65 5.38 -12.11
CA ASN A 249 -6.78 6.20 -11.65
C ASN A 249 -6.39 7.04 -10.42
N LEU A 250 -5.74 6.44 -9.42
CA LEU A 250 -5.23 7.15 -8.24
C LEU A 250 -4.22 8.25 -8.64
N LYS A 251 -3.41 8.04 -9.69
CA LYS A 251 -2.54 9.08 -10.25
C LYS A 251 -3.33 10.23 -10.90
N GLN A 252 -4.41 9.93 -11.62
CA GLN A 252 -5.25 10.94 -12.28
C GLN A 252 -6.00 11.81 -11.27
N ASP A 253 -6.63 11.19 -10.27
CA ASP A 253 -7.37 11.90 -9.21
C ASP A 253 -6.44 12.86 -8.44
N ARG A 254 -5.21 12.44 -8.15
CA ARG A 254 -4.21 13.30 -7.50
C ARG A 254 -3.62 14.37 -8.41
N LYS A 255 -3.49 14.13 -9.73
CA LYS A 255 -3.12 15.22 -10.67
C LYS A 255 -4.20 16.29 -10.69
N SER A 256 -5.47 15.89 -10.64
CA SER A 256 -6.61 16.81 -10.55
C SER A 256 -6.62 17.59 -9.24
N GLN A 257 -6.42 16.92 -8.09
CA GLN A 257 -6.31 17.59 -6.78
C GLN A 257 -5.09 18.52 -6.68
N ASN A 258 -3.92 18.11 -7.18
CA ASN A 258 -2.73 18.95 -7.18
C ASN A 258 -2.86 20.18 -8.09
N LYS A 259 -3.53 20.05 -9.26
CA LYS A 259 -3.89 21.20 -10.11
C LYS A 259 -4.84 22.16 -9.40
N LEU A 260 -5.81 21.62 -8.65
CA LEU A 260 -6.75 22.44 -7.86
C LEU A 260 -6.01 23.22 -6.76
N ASN A 261 -5.07 22.55 -6.06
CA ASN A 261 -4.29 23.15 -4.99
C ASN A 261 -3.30 24.21 -5.51
N THR A 262 -2.63 23.99 -6.64
CA THR A 262 -1.76 25.00 -7.26
C THR A 262 -2.54 26.18 -7.81
N ALA A 263 -3.72 25.95 -8.41
CA ALA A 263 -4.64 27.03 -8.82
C ALA A 263 -5.12 27.87 -7.63
N THR A 264 -5.37 27.23 -6.47
CA THR A 264 -5.79 27.91 -5.24
C THR A 264 -4.63 28.69 -4.58
N LEU A 265 -3.41 28.18 -4.66
CA LEU A 265 -2.22 28.90 -4.18
C LEU A 265 -1.88 30.10 -5.06
N THR A 266 -1.96 29.94 -6.39
CA THR A 266 -1.73 31.05 -7.33
C THR A 266 -2.81 32.13 -7.23
N SER A 267 -4.09 31.78 -7.03
CA SER A 267 -5.14 32.76 -6.79
C SER A 267 -4.96 33.51 -5.46
N ARG A 268 -4.55 32.82 -4.38
CA ARG A 268 -4.20 33.48 -3.10
C ARG A 268 -2.99 34.42 -3.22
N GLN A 269 -1.96 34.03 -3.97
CA GLN A 269 -0.80 34.88 -4.22
C GLN A 269 -1.16 36.12 -5.07
N LYS A 270 -2.01 35.93 -6.09
CA LYS A 270 -2.48 37.04 -6.94
C LYS A 270 -3.36 38.02 -6.16
N ASN A 271 -4.29 37.53 -5.33
CA ASN A 271 -5.10 38.36 -4.45
C ASN A 271 -4.26 39.12 -3.42
N LYS A 272 -3.21 38.49 -2.89
CA LYS A 272 -2.27 39.15 -1.97
C LYS A 272 -1.51 40.28 -2.69
N GLN A 273 -1.03 40.02 -3.90
CA GLN A 273 -0.31 40.99 -4.69
C GLN A 273 -1.20 42.17 -5.12
N GLU A 274 -2.45 41.91 -5.53
CA GLU A 274 -3.46 42.95 -5.85
C GLU A 274 -3.86 43.76 -4.60
N SER A 275 -3.92 43.15 -3.42
CA SER A 275 -4.17 43.87 -2.17
C SER A 275 -2.98 44.75 -1.75
N GLU A 276 -1.75 44.30 -2.00
CA GLU A 276 -0.54 45.09 -1.73
C GLU A 276 -0.43 46.28 -2.68
N THR A 277 -0.75 46.13 -3.98
CA THR A 277 -0.82 47.25 -4.92
C THR A 277 -1.91 48.25 -4.55
N SER A 278 -3.11 47.77 -4.16
CA SER A 278 -4.20 48.66 -3.75
C SER A 278 -3.87 49.48 -2.50
N VAL A 279 -3.14 48.89 -1.54
CA VAL A 279 -2.67 49.61 -0.33
C VAL A 279 -1.58 50.62 -0.69
N THR A 280 -0.66 50.30 -1.60
CA THR A 280 0.37 51.27 -2.03
C THR A 280 -0.22 52.43 -2.82
N ASP A 281 -1.25 52.17 -3.65
CA ASP A 281 -1.94 53.21 -4.42
C ASP A 281 -2.72 54.14 -3.47
N PHE A 282 -3.43 53.58 -2.48
CA PHE A 282 -4.15 54.36 -1.46
C PHE A 282 -3.19 55.21 -0.60
N LEU A 283 -2.04 54.67 -0.20
CA LEU A 283 -1.04 55.42 0.57
C LEU A 283 -0.39 56.53 -0.27
N GLY A 284 -0.14 56.28 -1.56
CA GLY A 284 0.39 57.28 -2.50
C GLY A 284 -0.58 58.44 -2.73
N GLU A 285 -1.87 58.14 -2.87
CA GLU A 285 -2.92 59.15 -3.07
C GLU A 285 -3.17 59.96 -1.78
N THR A 286 -3.11 59.31 -0.62
CA THR A 286 -3.19 59.98 0.68
C THR A 286 -1.98 60.90 0.94
N ALA A 287 -0.77 60.47 0.60
CA ALA A 287 0.44 61.27 0.74
C ALA A 287 0.43 62.50 -0.20
N LYS A 288 -0.09 62.34 -1.42
CA LYS A 288 -0.28 63.44 -2.37
C LYS A 288 -1.29 64.47 -1.85
N ASN A 289 -2.44 64.02 -1.35
CA ASN A 289 -3.46 64.90 -0.75
C ASN A 289 -2.94 65.65 0.49
N ILE A 290 -2.09 65.02 1.31
CA ILE A 290 -1.44 65.67 2.46
C ILE A 290 -0.41 66.72 1.99
N GLY A 291 0.36 66.43 0.93
CA GLY A 291 1.30 67.38 0.33
C GLY A 291 0.62 68.61 -0.28
N ASP A 292 -0.51 68.40 -0.96
CA ASP A 292 -1.33 69.46 -1.54
C ASP A 292 -2.00 70.32 -0.44
N TRP A 293 -2.39 69.71 0.69
CA TRP A 293 -2.92 70.43 1.85
C TRP A 293 -1.87 71.29 2.58
N LEU A 294 -0.65 70.77 2.73
CA LEU A 294 0.47 71.48 3.37
C LEU A 294 1.04 72.61 2.51
N SER A 295 0.91 72.53 1.18
CA SER A 295 1.34 73.59 0.24
C SER A 295 0.28 74.67 0.00
N GLY A 296 -0.96 74.46 0.43
CA GLY A 296 -2.09 75.39 0.27
C GLY A 296 -2.27 76.44 1.38
N ASN A 297 -1.57 76.32 2.52
CA ASN A 297 -1.65 77.28 3.63
C ASN A 297 -0.37 78.12 3.74
N ASN A 298 -0.18 79.04 2.79
CA ASN A 298 0.70 80.18 2.98
C ASN A 298 0.25 81.35 2.09
N LYS A 299 -0.90 81.95 2.43
CA LYS A 299 -1.27 83.33 2.13
C LYS A 299 -2.14 83.87 3.25
#